data_AF-A0A7V9U0S5-F1
#
_entry.id   AF-A0A7V9U0S5-F1
#
_cell.length_a   1.000
_cell.length_b   1.000
_cell.length_c   1.000
_cell.angle_alpha   90.00
_cell.angle_beta   90.00
_cell.angle_gamma   90.00
#
_symmetry.space_group_name_H-M   'P 1'
#
loop_
_entity.id
_entity.type
_entity.pdbx_description
1 polymer ?
#
loop_
_entity_poly.entity_id
_entity_poly.type
_entity_poly.pdbx_seq_one_letter_code
_entity_poly.pdbx_strand_id
1 'polypeptide(L)'
;MGLIESIRKWIDGETGEDLVESADEHAKPRRIWEEFLVKIAREVEAVMQREMFTPPGGPTYIPREYIVYLSNEDDKDWQGDKRRGLEQGLFHVLSERAKELSGHTDLAAKSFAVELRVDGTLEKGQFRVQGVWDETESGHTQVTPRVSASQPAASPSVNLGETVRERADGSTGDTETGGGEQSEATVVRPRIKELYTVEIWKDGVRESVVPVTKSEVTIGRGSRTITVDLPLKGDPEVSRVQAILTRENDGRYWLVSKGRNPTTVAGRDLPREERTEVMPDQKIAICNFIIRIQPR
;
A
#
# COMPACT_ATOMS: atom_id res chain seq x y z
N MET A 1 -16.38 30.89 14.86
CA MET A 1 -15.53 29.83 15.42
C MET A 1 -15.67 28.61 14.54
N GLY A 2 -14.69 28.38 13.67
CA GLY A 2 -14.65 27.17 12.86
C GLY A 2 -14.34 25.96 13.75
N LEU A 3 -14.84 24.78 13.38
CA LEU A 3 -14.52 23.51 14.04
C LEU A 3 -13.00 23.30 14.20
N ILE A 4 -12.24 23.85 13.26
CA ILE A 4 -10.77 23.83 13.15
C ILE A 4 -10.10 24.69 14.24
N GLU A 5 -10.60 25.89 14.54
CA GLU A 5 -10.06 26.74 15.62
C GLU A 5 -10.30 26.11 17.00
N SER A 6 -11.45 25.43 17.16
CA SER A 6 -11.76 24.68 18.37
C SER A 6 -10.83 23.48 18.54
N ILE A 7 -10.53 22.74 17.48
CA ILE A 7 -9.60 21.60 17.54
C ILE A 7 -8.16 22.07 17.78
N ARG A 8 -7.74 23.20 17.17
CA ARG A 8 -6.43 23.83 17.38
C ARG A 8 -6.22 24.21 18.84
N LYS A 9 -7.14 24.98 19.42
CA LYS A 9 -7.08 25.45 20.80
C LYS A 9 -7.01 24.31 21.82
N TRP A 10 -7.53 23.14 21.45
CA TRP A 10 -7.61 21.98 22.33
C TRP A 10 -6.40 21.08 22.23
N ILE A 11 -5.76 20.98 21.06
CA ILE A 11 -4.50 20.24 20.91
C ILE A 11 -3.36 20.98 21.64
N ASP A 12 -3.35 22.32 21.66
CA ASP A 12 -2.29 23.13 22.28
C ASP A 12 -2.33 23.21 23.82
N GLY A 13 -3.31 22.58 24.48
CA GLY A 13 -3.33 22.50 25.96
C GLY A 13 -3.62 23.80 26.70
N GLU A 14 -4.18 24.82 26.04
CA GLU A 14 -4.66 26.05 26.69
C GLU A 14 -5.94 25.77 27.49
N THR A 15 -5.77 25.18 28.67
CA THR A 15 -6.78 25.20 29.73
C THR A 15 -6.14 25.74 30.99
N GLY A 16 -6.32 27.04 31.23
CA GLY A 16 -5.95 27.65 32.50
C GLY A 16 -5.98 29.18 32.42
N GLU A 17 -7.04 29.76 32.97
CA GLU A 17 -7.11 31.10 33.56
C GLU A 17 -7.68 32.29 32.75
N ASP A 18 -7.62 32.38 31.42
CA ASP A 18 -8.20 33.55 30.70
C ASP A 18 -9.55 33.28 29.98
N LEU A 19 -10.10 32.07 30.10
CA LEU A 19 -11.33 31.63 29.41
C LEU A 19 -12.51 31.39 30.37
N VAL A 20 -12.37 31.73 31.64
CA VAL A 20 -13.46 31.58 32.62
C VAL A 20 -14.46 32.74 32.52
N GLU A 21 -14.11 33.86 31.86
CA GLU A 21 -15.00 35.03 31.76
C GLU A 21 -15.76 35.17 30.43
N SER A 22 -15.52 34.33 29.41
CA SER A 22 -16.19 34.51 28.11
C SER A 22 -16.58 33.24 27.35
N ALA A 23 -16.84 32.13 28.05
CA ALA A 23 -17.27 30.89 27.40
C ALA A 23 -18.33 30.08 28.17
N ASP A 24 -19.03 30.70 29.12
CA ASP A 24 -20.35 30.23 29.55
C ASP A 24 -21.33 30.51 28.40
N GLU A 25 -21.78 29.45 27.69
CA GLU A 25 -23.13 29.28 27.10
C GLU A 25 -23.20 28.32 25.91
N HIS A 26 -22.10 27.78 25.36
CA HIS A 26 -22.18 26.89 24.19
C HIS A 26 -21.30 25.62 24.22
N ALA A 27 -21.08 25.02 25.40
CA ALA A 27 -20.55 23.66 25.49
C ALA A 27 -21.60 22.63 25.03
N LYS A 28 -21.81 22.52 23.71
CA LYS A 28 -22.57 21.42 23.11
C LYS A 28 -21.90 20.09 23.52
N PRO A 29 -22.67 19.05 23.89
CA PRO A 29 -22.11 17.75 24.24
C PRO A 29 -21.22 17.25 23.10
N ARG A 30 -19.94 17.06 23.44
CA ARG A 30 -18.87 16.67 22.51
C ARG A 30 -19.27 15.40 21.79
N ARG A 31 -19.11 15.35 20.46
CA ARG A 31 -19.45 14.14 19.71
C ARG A 31 -18.29 13.14 19.88
N ILE A 32 -18.61 11.88 20.18
CA ILE A 32 -17.64 10.78 20.43
C ILE A 32 -16.56 10.68 19.34
N TRP A 33 -16.91 11.03 18.10
CA TRP A 33 -15.99 10.99 16.95
C TRP A 33 -14.92 12.10 16.99
N GLU A 34 -15.21 13.26 17.56
CA GLU A 34 -14.28 14.40 17.66
C GLU A 34 -13.18 14.10 18.68
N GLU A 35 -13.57 13.53 19.83
CA GLU A 35 -12.63 13.14 20.87
C GLU A 35 -11.68 12.05 20.39
N PHE A 36 -12.18 11.11 19.58
CA PHE A 36 -11.38 10.05 18.99
C PHE A 36 -10.37 10.57 17.98
N LEU A 37 -10.78 11.49 17.10
CA LEU A 37 -9.88 12.14 16.14
C LEU A 37 -8.76 12.90 16.86
N VAL A 38 -9.10 13.67 17.91
CA VAL A 38 -8.10 14.41 18.69
C VAL A 38 -7.11 13.47 19.38
N LYS A 39 -7.57 12.34 19.92
CA LYS A 39 -6.67 11.34 20.52
C LYS A 39 -5.69 10.77 19.52
N ILE A 40 -6.16 10.37 18.34
CA ILE A 40 -5.28 9.84 17.28
C ILE A 40 -4.31 10.92 16.79
N ALA A 41 -4.79 12.14 16.54
CA ALA A 41 -3.96 13.23 16.07
C ALA A 41 -2.80 13.54 17.02
N ARG A 42 -3.06 13.59 18.34
CA ARG A 42 -2.03 13.80 19.36
C ARG A 42 -0.99 12.68 19.39
N GLU A 43 -1.41 11.43 19.23
CA GLU A 43 -0.49 10.29 19.23
C GLU A 43 0.39 10.29 17.96
N VAL A 44 -0.22 10.57 16.79
CA VAL A 44 0.54 10.70 15.54
C VAL A 44 1.53 11.85 15.61
N GLU A 45 1.14 12.97 16.23
CA GLU A 45 2.04 14.10 16.48
C GLU A 45 3.21 13.69 17.40
N ALA A 46 2.94 12.93 18.47
CA ALA A 46 3.99 12.43 19.36
C ALA A 46 4.98 11.51 18.62
N VAL A 47 4.49 10.64 17.74
CA VAL A 47 5.34 9.80 16.88
C VAL A 47 6.13 10.67 15.90
N MET A 48 5.50 11.66 15.28
CA MET A 48 6.17 12.60 14.36
C MET A 48 7.28 13.39 15.06
N GLN A 49 7.05 13.89 16.29
CA GLN A 49 8.06 14.60 17.09
C GLN A 49 9.19 13.70 17.57
N ARG A 50 8.89 12.44 17.88
CA ARG A 50 9.90 11.46 18.30
C ARG A 50 10.79 11.02 17.14
N GLU A 51 10.19 10.86 15.97
CA GLU A 51 10.87 10.35 14.79
C GLU A 51 11.47 11.48 13.93
N MET A 52 11.02 12.73 14.05
CA MET A 52 11.57 13.82 13.24
C MET A 52 13.08 13.96 13.46
N PHE A 53 13.78 14.11 12.34
CA PHE A 53 15.22 14.28 12.32
C PHE A 53 15.57 15.53 11.52
N THR A 54 16.23 16.48 12.18
CA THR A 54 16.71 17.71 11.52
C THR A 54 18.24 17.73 11.60
N PRO A 55 18.96 17.37 10.51
CA PRO A 55 20.41 17.50 10.49
C PRO A 55 20.82 18.98 10.53
N PRO A 56 21.98 19.31 11.12
CA PRO A 56 22.44 20.70 11.22
C PRO A 56 22.62 21.32 9.83
N GLY A 57 21.82 22.36 9.52
CA GLY A 57 21.85 23.07 8.25
C GLY A 57 21.08 22.41 7.09
N GLY A 58 20.33 21.34 7.34
CA GLY A 58 19.54 20.62 6.33
C GLY A 58 18.02 20.65 6.60
N PRO A 59 17.21 20.09 5.68
CA PRO A 59 15.76 20.04 5.80
C PRO A 59 15.32 19.08 6.92
N THR A 60 14.15 19.32 7.51
CA THR A 60 13.56 18.42 8.50
C THR A 60 12.96 17.20 7.80
N TYR A 61 13.36 16.01 8.25
CA TYR A 61 12.86 14.74 7.77
C TYR A 61 11.82 14.20 8.75
N ILE A 62 10.67 13.79 8.21
CA ILE A 62 9.58 13.15 8.95
C ILE A 62 9.20 11.84 8.25
N PRO A 63 8.61 10.87 8.98
CA PRO A 63 8.00 9.69 8.39
C PRO A 63 7.02 10.05 7.27
N ARG A 64 7.02 9.25 6.19
CA ARG A 64 6.17 9.48 5.00
C ARG A 64 4.79 8.86 5.13
N GLU A 65 4.65 7.86 5.99
CA GLU A 65 3.36 7.20 6.23
C GLU A 65 3.17 6.94 7.73
N TYR A 66 1.95 7.14 8.22
CA TYR A 66 1.56 6.82 9.58
C TYR A 66 0.46 5.77 9.55
N ILE A 67 0.76 4.59 10.09
CA ILE A 67 -0.22 3.51 10.21
C ILE A 67 -0.84 3.56 11.60
N VAL A 68 -2.13 3.88 11.66
CA VAL A 68 -2.93 3.89 12.88
C VAL A 68 -3.65 2.55 12.99
N TYR A 69 -3.21 1.71 13.92
CA TYR A 69 -3.87 0.44 14.20
C TYR A 69 -4.97 0.66 15.24
N LEU A 70 -6.18 0.30 14.86
CA LEU A 70 -7.38 0.33 15.69
C LEU A 70 -7.71 -1.07 16.22
N SER A 71 -8.36 -1.12 17.37
CA SER A 71 -8.97 -2.36 17.86
C SER A 71 -10.05 -2.88 16.91
N ASN A 72 -10.34 -4.18 16.98
CA ASN A 72 -11.43 -4.80 16.21
C ASN A 72 -12.82 -4.19 16.52
N GLU A 73 -13.01 -3.67 17.73
CA GLU A 73 -14.27 -3.06 18.13
C GLU A 73 -14.40 -1.64 17.59
N ASP A 74 -13.33 -0.85 17.68
CA ASP A 74 -13.33 0.51 17.14
C ASP A 74 -13.39 0.50 15.61
N ASP A 75 -12.70 -0.41 14.91
CA ASP A 75 -12.80 -0.50 13.44
C ASP A 75 -14.25 -0.68 12.98
N LYS A 76 -15.08 -1.43 13.71
CA LYS A 76 -16.51 -1.60 13.39
C LYS A 76 -17.29 -0.28 13.43
N ASP A 77 -16.94 0.62 14.35
CA ASP A 77 -17.53 1.95 14.44
C ASP A 77 -17.04 2.88 13.32
N TRP A 78 -15.87 2.59 12.76
CA TRP A 78 -15.14 3.38 11.77
C TRP A 78 -15.02 2.71 10.39
N GLN A 79 -16.14 2.19 9.87
CA GLN A 79 -16.21 1.58 8.54
C GLN A 79 -16.82 2.50 7.47
N GLY A 80 -16.56 2.19 6.20
CA GLY A 80 -17.18 2.87 5.06
C GLY A 80 -16.83 4.36 5.00
N ASP A 81 -17.84 5.21 4.83
CA ASP A 81 -17.65 6.66 4.69
C ASP A 81 -17.14 7.34 5.97
N LYS A 82 -17.41 6.77 7.16
CA LYS A 82 -16.84 7.26 8.42
C LYS A 82 -15.32 7.11 8.46
N ARG A 83 -14.80 5.98 7.97
CA ARG A 83 -13.35 5.76 7.80
C ARG A 83 -12.73 6.81 6.90
N ARG A 84 -13.39 7.10 5.77
CA ARG A 84 -12.93 8.08 4.79
C ARG A 84 -12.89 9.49 5.37
N GLY A 85 -13.94 9.87 6.09
CA GLY A 85 -14.00 11.16 6.77
C GLY A 85 -12.93 11.30 7.85
N LEU A 86 -12.66 10.21 8.59
CA LEU A 86 -11.61 10.18 9.60
C LEU A 86 -10.20 10.28 8.98
N GLU A 87 -9.91 9.50 7.93
CA GLU A 87 -8.67 9.57 7.15
C GLU A 87 -8.43 10.99 6.61
N GLN A 88 -9.44 11.60 6.00
CA GLN A 88 -9.35 12.95 5.44
C GLN A 88 -9.18 14.01 6.54
N GLY A 89 -9.91 13.88 7.65
CA GLY A 89 -9.82 14.79 8.79
C GLY A 89 -8.44 14.73 9.45
N LEU A 90 -7.92 13.53 9.68
CA LEU A 90 -6.57 13.32 10.22
C LEU A 90 -5.50 13.87 9.27
N PHE A 91 -5.59 13.58 7.98
CA PHE A 91 -4.65 14.12 6.99
C PHE A 91 -4.62 15.65 7.01
N HIS A 92 -5.79 16.30 7.07
CA HIS A 92 -5.88 17.76 7.11
C HIS A 92 -5.24 18.34 8.39
N VAL A 93 -5.62 17.85 9.57
CA VAL A 93 -5.09 18.31 10.86
C VAL A 93 -3.58 18.11 10.96
N LEU A 94 -3.09 16.92 10.56
CA LEU A 94 -1.66 16.62 10.60
C LEU A 94 -0.87 17.45 9.58
N SER A 95 -1.47 17.79 8.43
CA SER A 95 -0.79 18.59 7.40
C SER A 95 -0.55 20.01 7.87
N GLU A 96 -1.50 20.57 8.63
CA GLU A 96 -1.32 21.87 9.28
C GLU A 96 -0.25 21.78 10.38
N ARG A 97 -0.28 20.75 11.21
CA ARG A 97 0.74 20.56 12.27
C ARG A 97 2.14 20.30 11.76
N ALA A 98 2.31 19.52 10.69
CA ALA A 98 3.61 19.30 10.06
C ALA A 98 4.21 20.62 9.53
N LYS A 99 3.38 21.51 8.98
CA LYS A 99 3.80 22.86 8.57
C LYS A 99 4.19 23.74 9.76
N GLU A 100 3.44 23.67 10.86
CA GLU A 100 3.78 24.41 12.08
C GLU A 100 5.09 23.91 12.71
N LEU A 101 5.29 22.59 12.78
CA LEU A 101 6.49 21.97 13.34
C LEU A 101 7.75 22.21 12.50
N SER A 102 7.60 22.28 11.18
CA SER A 102 8.72 22.63 10.29
C SER A 102 9.09 24.11 10.33
N GLY A 103 8.18 24.97 10.80
CA GLY A 103 8.40 26.40 11.01
C GLY A 103 8.89 27.11 9.75
N HIS A 104 10.20 27.40 9.69
CA HIS A 104 10.92 28.06 8.58
C HIS A 104 11.80 27.12 7.74
N THR A 105 11.83 25.83 8.06
CA THR A 105 12.71 24.84 7.43
C THR A 105 11.91 24.01 6.43
N ASP A 106 12.39 23.88 5.20
CA ASP A 106 11.67 23.08 4.19
C ASP A 106 11.55 21.61 4.64
N LEU A 107 10.32 21.09 4.64
CA LEU A 107 10.08 19.65 4.81
C LEU A 107 10.60 18.91 3.59
N ALA A 108 11.43 17.89 3.82
CA ALA A 108 11.91 17.03 2.73
C ALA A 108 10.76 16.21 2.10
N ALA A 109 9.73 15.88 2.88
CA ALA A 109 8.53 15.20 2.41
C ALA A 109 7.45 16.21 2.03
N LYS A 110 7.08 16.26 0.74
CA LYS A 110 6.00 17.13 0.22
C LYS A 110 4.59 16.68 0.61
N SER A 111 4.44 15.43 1.04
CA SER A 111 3.18 14.81 1.44
C SER A 111 3.44 13.56 2.28
N PHE A 112 2.63 13.32 3.31
CA PHE A 112 2.62 12.07 4.07
C PHE A 112 1.23 11.42 4.00
N ALA A 113 1.15 10.10 4.14
CA ALA A 113 -0.09 9.34 4.14
C ALA A 113 -0.48 8.92 5.57
N VAL A 114 -1.78 8.76 5.82
CA VAL A 114 -2.30 8.18 7.06
C VAL A 114 -3.14 6.97 6.67
N GLU A 115 -2.73 5.78 7.08
CA GLU A 115 -3.45 4.54 6.85
C GLU A 115 -4.05 4.04 8.16
N LEU A 116 -5.36 3.77 8.18
CA LEU A 116 -5.96 3.04 9.29
C LEU A 116 -5.82 1.53 9.03
N ARG A 117 -5.38 0.77 10.03
CA ARG A 117 -5.36 -0.70 10.02
C ARG A 117 -6.03 -1.26 11.25
N VAL A 118 -6.32 -2.55 11.23
CA VAL A 118 -6.90 -3.27 12.38
C VAL A 118 -5.82 -4.12 13.02
N ASP A 119 -5.72 -4.05 14.34
CA ASP A 119 -4.94 -4.98 15.15
C ASP A 119 -5.85 -5.69 16.14
N GLY A 120 -6.00 -7.00 15.96
CA GLY A 120 -6.84 -7.84 16.81
C GLY A 120 -6.29 -8.10 18.21
N THR A 121 -5.07 -7.65 18.50
CA THR A 121 -4.45 -7.74 19.84
C THR A 121 -4.76 -6.53 20.72
N LEU A 122 -5.36 -5.46 20.17
CA LEU A 122 -5.72 -4.24 20.90
C LEU A 122 -7.12 -4.35 21.51
N GLU A 123 -7.25 -3.85 22.74
CA GLU A 123 -8.53 -3.73 23.42
C GLU A 123 -9.34 -2.53 22.90
N LYS A 124 -10.66 -2.53 23.12
CA LYS A 124 -11.52 -1.41 22.75
C LYS A 124 -11.04 -0.08 23.34
N GLY A 125 -10.94 0.93 22.51
CA GLY A 125 -10.44 2.26 22.85
C GLY A 125 -8.92 2.36 22.85
N GLN A 126 -8.18 1.25 22.64
CA GLN A 126 -6.74 1.27 22.41
C GLN A 126 -6.44 1.37 20.92
N PHE A 127 -5.41 2.14 20.62
CA PHE A 127 -4.86 2.27 19.28
C PHE A 127 -3.34 2.42 19.39
N ARG A 128 -2.61 2.05 18.34
CA ARG A 128 -1.17 2.31 18.23
C ARG A 128 -0.86 3.01 16.92
N VAL A 129 0.13 3.87 16.93
CA VAL A 129 0.59 4.57 15.72
C VAL A 129 2.01 4.13 15.41
N GLN A 130 2.27 3.86 14.14
CA GLN A 130 3.60 3.54 13.64
C GLN A 130 3.97 4.48 12.50
N GLY A 131 5.11 5.16 12.63
CA GLY A 131 5.74 5.91 11.54
C GLY A 131 6.49 4.95 10.60
N VAL A 132 6.33 5.16 9.30
CA VAL A 132 7.01 4.40 8.25
C VAL A 132 7.81 5.38 7.37
N TRP A 133 9.10 5.09 7.21
CA TRP A 133 10.06 5.94 6.51
C TRP A 133 10.19 5.61 5.02
N ASP A 134 10.08 4.32 4.67
CA ASP A 134 10.16 3.83 3.30
C ASP A 134 8.78 3.75 2.64
N GLU A 135 8.71 3.96 1.32
CA GLU A 135 7.57 3.54 0.48
C GLU A 135 7.54 2.02 0.47
N THR A 136 7.11 1.42 1.58
CA THR A 136 6.85 0.00 1.60
C THR A 136 5.49 -0.15 0.95
N GLU A 137 5.50 -0.61 -0.31
CA GLU A 137 4.33 -1.24 -0.91
C GLU A 137 3.60 -2.02 0.17
N SER A 138 2.31 -1.72 0.35
CA SER A 138 1.42 -2.40 1.27
C SER A 138 1.41 -3.91 0.94
N GLY A 139 2.39 -4.62 1.49
CA GLY A 139 2.75 -5.98 1.13
C GLY A 139 2.91 -6.77 2.41
N HIS A 140 1.81 -7.42 2.80
CA HIS A 140 1.74 -8.58 3.68
C HIS A 140 3.03 -8.95 4.42
N THR A 141 3.07 -8.67 5.72
CA THR A 141 3.91 -9.43 6.65
C THR A 141 3.41 -10.88 6.62
N GLN A 142 4.02 -11.73 5.80
CA GLN A 142 3.78 -13.18 5.87
C GLN A 142 4.47 -13.71 7.12
N VAL A 143 3.67 -13.98 8.14
CA VAL A 143 4.09 -14.76 9.30
C VAL A 143 4.18 -16.21 8.85
N THR A 144 5.39 -16.73 8.67
CA THR A 144 5.62 -18.18 8.50
C THR A 144 5.16 -18.91 9.77
N PRO A 145 4.14 -19.79 9.71
CA PRO A 145 3.78 -20.61 10.85
C PRO A 145 4.89 -21.62 11.13
N ARG A 146 5.33 -21.68 12.39
CA ARG A 146 6.21 -22.74 12.90
C ARG A 146 5.47 -24.07 12.76
N VAL A 147 5.91 -24.94 11.85
CA VAL A 147 5.40 -26.31 11.73
C VAL A 147 5.79 -27.07 13.00
N SER A 148 4.78 -27.39 13.81
CA SER A 148 4.89 -28.31 14.94
C SER A 148 5.18 -29.72 14.42
N ALA A 149 6.25 -30.31 14.92
CA ALA A 149 6.54 -31.72 14.74
C ALA A 149 5.57 -32.56 15.59
N SER A 150 4.76 -33.40 14.95
CA SER A 150 4.13 -34.56 15.58
C SER A 150 3.85 -35.64 14.53
N GLN A 151 4.53 -36.75 14.76
CA GLN A 151 4.60 -38.11 14.20
C GLN A 151 3.38 -38.77 13.49
N PRO A 152 3.63 -39.92 12.81
CA PRO A 152 2.87 -40.45 11.68
C PRO A 152 1.89 -41.58 12.04
N ALA A 153 0.90 -41.86 11.18
CA ALA A 153 0.34 -43.21 10.98
C ALA A 153 -0.52 -43.37 9.71
N ALA A 154 -0.25 -44.50 9.03
CA ALA A 154 -1.14 -45.33 8.20
C ALA A 154 -1.75 -44.73 6.91
N SER A 155 -1.47 -45.30 5.73
CA SER A 155 -2.05 -46.59 5.29
C SER A 155 -1.30 -47.21 4.07
N PRO A 156 -1.50 -48.51 3.78
CA PRO A 156 -0.60 -49.42 3.05
C PRO A 156 -0.93 -49.55 1.55
N SER A 157 -0.11 -50.09 0.63
CA SER A 157 0.20 -51.54 0.52
C SER A 157 1.02 -51.86 -0.77
N VAL A 158 2.12 -52.62 -0.59
CA VAL A 158 2.77 -53.72 -1.38
C VAL A 158 3.11 -53.59 -2.89
N ASN A 159 4.20 -54.11 -3.48
CA ASN A 159 5.17 -55.21 -3.22
C ASN A 159 6.55 -54.83 -3.84
N LEU A 160 7.73 -55.08 -3.26
CA LEU A 160 8.47 -56.32 -2.91
C LEU A 160 9.21 -56.99 -4.08
N GLY A 161 10.55 -56.87 -4.08
CA GLY A 161 11.45 -57.71 -4.88
C GLY A 161 12.89 -57.17 -5.01
N GLU A 162 13.83 -57.81 -4.31
CA GLU A 162 15.28 -57.88 -4.61
C GLU A 162 16.29 -56.92 -3.90
N THR A 163 16.54 -57.25 -2.63
CA THR A 163 17.85 -57.47 -1.96
C THR A 163 19.18 -57.12 -2.67
N VAL A 164 20.07 -56.36 -2.00
CA VAL A 164 21.40 -56.84 -1.47
C VAL A 164 22.18 -55.72 -0.72
N ARG A 165 22.42 -55.97 0.58
CA ARG A 165 23.56 -55.68 1.53
C ARG A 165 24.46 -54.45 1.27
N GLU A 166 24.60 -53.46 2.16
CA GLU A 166 25.24 -53.43 3.50
C GLU A 166 26.76 -53.70 3.51
N ARG A 167 27.63 -52.67 3.70
CA ARG A 167 28.49 -52.41 4.88
C ARG A 167 29.65 -51.40 4.62
N ALA A 168 29.78 -50.46 5.56
CA ALA A 168 30.97 -49.99 6.29
C ALA A 168 32.28 -49.46 5.63
N ASP A 169 32.71 -48.35 6.24
CA ASP A 169 34.06 -48.06 6.78
C ASP A 169 34.98 -47.10 6.01
N GLY A 170 35.71 -46.27 6.76
CA GLY A 170 36.87 -45.53 6.25
C GLY A 170 37.04 -44.08 6.72
N SER A 171 37.28 -43.89 8.02
CA SER A 171 37.78 -42.64 8.64
C SER A 171 39.19 -42.23 8.16
N THR A 172 39.42 -40.93 7.90
CA THR A 172 40.66 -40.15 8.19
C THR A 172 40.45 -38.70 7.70
N GLY A 173 40.74 -37.61 8.42
CA GLY A 173 41.28 -37.39 9.76
C GLY A 173 41.13 -35.91 10.14
N ASP A 174 41.10 -35.64 11.45
CA ASP A 174 41.04 -34.32 12.08
C ASP A 174 42.32 -33.50 11.87
N THR A 175 42.18 -32.17 11.73
CA THR A 175 43.07 -31.19 12.37
C THR A 175 42.30 -29.87 12.58
N GLU A 176 42.38 -29.37 13.80
CA GLU A 176 41.61 -28.27 14.39
C GLU A 176 42.05 -26.85 13.95
N THR A 177 41.21 -25.88 14.37
CA THR A 177 41.48 -24.47 14.74
C THR A 177 41.49 -23.37 13.67
N GLY A 178 40.64 -22.35 13.89
CA GLY A 178 40.80 -21.01 13.32
C GLY A 178 39.47 -20.39 12.90
N GLY A 179 39.07 -19.28 13.53
CA GLY A 179 37.77 -18.64 13.32
C GLY A 179 37.70 -17.64 12.16
N GLY A 180 36.58 -16.93 12.14
CA GLY A 180 36.36 -15.76 11.30
C GLY A 180 35.52 -16.04 10.05
N GLU A 181 34.56 -15.14 9.84
CA GLU A 181 33.90 -14.88 8.56
C GLU A 181 32.70 -15.79 8.24
N GLN A 182 31.56 -15.38 8.82
CA GLN A 182 30.26 -15.56 8.19
C GLN A 182 30.40 -15.13 6.72
N SER A 183 30.32 -16.11 5.83
CA SER A 183 30.30 -15.87 4.41
C SER A 183 29.04 -15.05 4.13
N GLU A 184 29.21 -13.76 3.81
CA GLU A 184 28.13 -12.95 3.25
C GLU A 184 27.68 -13.63 1.95
N ALA A 185 26.65 -14.46 2.06
CA ALA A 185 25.96 -15.02 0.92
C ALA A 185 25.39 -13.83 0.14
N THR A 186 26.06 -13.47 -0.95
CA THR A 186 25.59 -12.44 -1.86
C THR A 186 24.28 -12.95 -2.45
N VAL A 187 23.15 -12.49 -1.89
CA VAL A 187 21.83 -12.80 -2.41
C VAL A 187 21.69 -12.07 -3.75
N VAL A 188 22.04 -12.77 -4.83
CA VAL A 188 21.77 -12.32 -6.20
C VAL A 188 20.27 -12.38 -6.39
N ARG A 189 19.60 -11.25 -6.13
CA ARG A 189 18.17 -11.11 -6.41
C ARG A 189 17.96 -11.27 -7.92
N PRO A 190 17.05 -12.16 -8.37
CA PRO A 190 16.73 -12.30 -9.78
C PRO A 190 16.36 -10.93 -10.36
N ARG A 191 17.03 -10.51 -11.44
CA ARG A 191 16.65 -9.27 -12.13
C ARG A 191 15.22 -9.44 -12.64
N ILE A 192 14.34 -8.54 -12.21
CA ILE A 192 12.97 -8.48 -12.69
C ILE A 192 13.01 -8.24 -14.20
N LYS A 193 12.56 -9.23 -14.99
CA LYS A 193 12.58 -9.16 -16.44
C LYS A 193 11.34 -8.41 -16.93
N GLU A 194 11.52 -7.17 -17.34
CA GLU A 194 10.48 -6.39 -18.02
C GLU A 194 10.18 -7.03 -19.38
N LEU A 195 8.89 -7.29 -19.63
CA LEU A 195 8.39 -7.95 -20.84
C LEU A 195 8.11 -6.96 -21.96
N TYR A 196 7.48 -5.84 -21.62
CA TYR A 196 7.11 -4.75 -22.52
C TYR A 196 6.80 -3.50 -21.71
N THR A 197 6.57 -2.39 -22.39
CA THR A 197 6.20 -1.11 -21.77
C THR A 197 4.86 -0.65 -22.31
N VAL A 198 4.07 0.02 -21.49
CA VAL A 198 2.78 0.58 -21.91
C VAL A 198 2.81 2.10 -21.75
N GLU A 199 2.54 2.81 -22.83
CA GLU A 199 2.35 4.26 -22.79
C GLU A 199 0.88 4.59 -22.60
N ILE A 200 0.61 5.52 -21.68
CA ILE A 200 -0.73 6.02 -21.38
C ILE A 200 -0.79 7.49 -21.75
N TRP A 201 -1.75 7.83 -22.60
CA TRP A 201 -2.03 9.17 -23.07
C TRP A 201 -3.44 9.57 -22.64
N LYS A 202 -3.60 10.79 -22.16
CA LYS A 202 -4.88 11.35 -21.73
C LYS A 202 -5.09 12.69 -22.41
N ASP A 203 -6.22 12.86 -23.09
CA ASP A 203 -6.56 14.11 -23.80
C ASP A 203 -5.43 14.59 -24.75
N GLY A 204 -4.70 13.65 -25.36
CA GLY A 204 -3.59 13.92 -26.26
C GLY A 204 -2.23 14.20 -25.60
N VAL A 205 -2.14 14.25 -24.28
CA VAL A 205 -0.90 14.43 -23.53
C VAL A 205 -0.41 13.07 -22.99
N ARG A 206 0.87 12.76 -23.14
CA ARG A 206 1.45 11.54 -22.57
C ARG A 206 1.56 11.68 -21.05
N GLU A 207 0.79 10.88 -20.32
CA GLU A 207 0.69 10.96 -18.87
C GLU A 207 1.75 10.07 -18.19
N SER A 208 1.91 8.83 -18.66
CA SER A 208 2.85 7.89 -18.06
C SER A 208 3.34 6.81 -19.02
N VAL A 209 4.45 6.19 -18.64
CA VAL A 209 5.09 5.07 -19.33
C VAL A 209 5.38 4.02 -18.28
N VAL A 210 4.66 2.90 -18.33
CA VAL A 210 4.66 1.88 -17.27
C VAL A 210 5.36 0.61 -17.75
N PRO A 211 6.46 0.17 -17.11
CA PRO A 211 7.08 -1.11 -17.43
C PRO A 211 6.21 -2.26 -16.92
N VAL A 212 5.96 -3.26 -17.77
CA VAL A 212 5.17 -4.43 -17.45
C VAL A 212 6.06 -5.66 -17.27
N THR A 213 5.88 -6.34 -16.14
CA THR A 213 6.61 -7.54 -15.76
C THR A 213 5.73 -8.80 -15.74
N LYS A 214 4.40 -8.61 -15.74
CA LYS A 214 3.39 -9.68 -15.70
C LYS A 214 2.91 -10.04 -17.11
N SER A 215 2.55 -11.29 -17.32
CA SER A 215 1.91 -11.75 -18.56
C SER A 215 0.46 -11.29 -18.68
N GLU A 216 -0.22 -11.05 -17.57
CA GLU A 216 -1.59 -10.53 -17.52
C GLU A 216 -1.62 -9.24 -16.72
N VAL A 217 -2.30 -8.23 -17.27
CA VAL A 217 -2.32 -6.87 -16.77
C VAL A 217 -3.76 -6.37 -16.78
N THR A 218 -4.24 -5.93 -15.63
CA THR A 218 -5.58 -5.37 -15.49
C THR A 218 -5.54 -3.85 -15.70
N ILE A 219 -6.41 -3.35 -16.57
CA ILE A 219 -6.53 -1.93 -16.93
C ILE A 219 -7.87 -1.41 -16.43
N GLY A 220 -7.87 -0.26 -15.77
CA GLY A 220 -9.11 0.41 -15.38
C GLY A 220 -8.88 1.53 -14.39
N ARG A 221 -9.96 2.08 -13.85
CA ARG A 221 -9.88 3.13 -12.83
C ARG A 221 -9.39 2.62 -11.48
N GLY A 222 -9.62 1.33 -11.20
CA GLY A 222 -9.46 0.74 -9.89
C GLY A 222 -10.44 1.29 -8.85
N SER A 223 -10.38 0.72 -7.65
CA SER A 223 -11.02 1.22 -6.43
C SER A 223 -10.21 0.79 -5.22
N ARG A 224 -10.60 1.26 -4.02
CA ARG A 224 -9.97 0.83 -2.77
C ARG A 224 -9.96 -0.70 -2.58
N THR A 225 -10.99 -1.39 -3.10
CA THR A 225 -11.13 -2.85 -3.05
C THR A 225 -10.66 -3.58 -4.31
N ILE A 226 -10.34 -2.86 -5.39
CA ILE A 226 -9.98 -3.46 -6.69
C ILE A 226 -8.73 -2.74 -7.17
N THR A 227 -7.59 -3.38 -6.99
CA THR A 227 -6.33 -2.93 -7.55
C THR A 227 -6.26 -3.30 -9.02
N VAL A 228 -5.62 -2.42 -9.80
CA VAL A 228 -5.36 -2.62 -11.23
C VAL A 228 -3.89 -2.36 -11.48
N ASP A 229 -3.31 -3.07 -12.43
CA ASP A 229 -1.90 -2.93 -12.79
C ASP A 229 -1.65 -1.64 -13.57
N LEU A 230 -2.61 -1.24 -14.42
CA LEU A 230 -2.58 0.00 -15.18
C LEU A 230 -3.76 0.91 -14.78
N PRO A 231 -3.56 1.80 -13.79
CA PRO A 231 -4.60 2.71 -13.31
C PRO A 231 -4.83 3.89 -14.26
N LEU A 232 -6.05 4.02 -14.75
CA LEU A 232 -6.53 5.17 -15.53
C LEU A 232 -7.26 6.14 -14.61
N LYS A 233 -6.56 7.18 -14.13
CA LYS A 233 -7.04 8.07 -13.07
C LYS A 233 -7.78 9.30 -13.60
N GLY A 234 -8.83 9.69 -12.88
CA GLY A 234 -9.49 10.98 -13.06
C GLY A 234 -10.65 10.99 -14.07
N ASP A 235 -11.03 9.85 -14.63
CA ASP A 235 -12.28 9.74 -15.40
C ASP A 235 -13.24 8.73 -14.73
N PRO A 236 -14.41 9.16 -14.22
CA PRO A 236 -15.41 8.27 -13.63
C PRO A 236 -16.11 7.34 -14.65
N GLU A 237 -16.03 7.64 -15.95
CA GLU A 237 -16.59 6.83 -17.03
C GLU A 237 -15.81 5.53 -17.23
N VAL A 238 -14.52 5.52 -16.85
CA VAL A 238 -13.71 4.31 -16.87
C VAL A 238 -14.15 3.37 -15.75
N SER A 239 -14.47 2.14 -16.12
CA SER A 239 -14.87 1.10 -15.18
C SER A 239 -13.72 0.78 -14.21
N ARG A 240 -14.06 0.29 -13.01
CA ARG A 240 -13.04 -0.13 -12.01
C ARG A 240 -12.08 -1.17 -12.61
N VAL A 241 -12.64 -2.13 -13.35
CA VAL A 241 -11.92 -3.01 -14.29
C VAL A 241 -12.53 -2.78 -15.67
N GLN A 242 -11.73 -2.25 -16.59
CA GLN A 242 -12.19 -1.84 -17.91
C GLN A 242 -11.73 -2.82 -18.99
N ALA A 243 -10.47 -3.26 -18.94
CA ALA A 243 -9.94 -4.25 -19.86
C ALA A 243 -8.85 -5.09 -19.18
N ILE A 244 -8.58 -6.27 -19.74
CA ILE A 244 -7.48 -7.13 -19.34
C ILE A 244 -6.59 -7.33 -20.56
N LEU A 245 -5.31 -7.02 -20.42
CA LEU A 245 -4.29 -7.21 -21.45
C LEU A 245 -3.44 -8.43 -21.09
N THR A 246 -3.41 -9.42 -21.96
CA THR A 246 -2.66 -10.66 -21.77
C THR A 246 -1.62 -10.80 -22.86
N ARG A 247 -0.37 -11.02 -22.49
CA ARG A 247 0.74 -11.39 -23.38
C ARG A 247 0.98 -12.89 -23.28
N GLU A 248 0.89 -13.58 -24.41
CA GLU A 248 1.21 -15.01 -24.49
C GLU A 248 2.71 -15.25 -24.71
N ASN A 249 3.15 -16.50 -24.51
CA ASN A 249 4.55 -16.89 -24.63
C ASN A 249 5.11 -16.73 -26.05
N ASP A 250 4.24 -16.69 -27.06
CA ASP A 250 4.60 -16.46 -28.45
C ASP A 250 4.79 -14.97 -28.79
N GLY A 251 4.59 -14.08 -27.80
CA GLY A 251 4.75 -12.64 -27.94
C GLY A 251 3.51 -11.90 -28.44
N ARG A 252 2.38 -12.60 -28.67
CA ARG A 252 1.12 -11.96 -29.05
C ARG A 252 0.43 -11.32 -27.85
N TYR A 253 -0.31 -10.25 -28.13
CA TYR A 253 -1.08 -9.52 -27.15
C TYR A 253 -2.56 -9.68 -27.42
N TRP A 254 -3.30 -9.89 -26.34
CA TRP A 254 -4.73 -10.11 -26.37
C TRP A 254 -5.41 -9.17 -25.41
N LEU A 255 -6.46 -8.49 -25.86
CA LEU A 255 -7.24 -7.57 -25.06
C LEU A 255 -8.66 -8.12 -24.88
N VAL A 256 -9.13 -8.13 -23.64
CA VAL A 256 -10.51 -8.48 -23.30
C VAL A 256 -11.17 -7.26 -22.68
N SER A 257 -12.23 -6.75 -23.30
CA SER A 257 -13.02 -5.62 -22.77
C SER A 257 -14.00 -6.14 -21.71
N LYS A 258 -13.91 -5.63 -20.48
CA LYS A 258 -14.79 -6.01 -19.35
C LYS A 258 -15.71 -4.89 -18.88
N GLY A 259 -15.32 -3.65 -19.17
CA GLY A 259 -15.99 -2.45 -18.71
C GLY A 259 -17.40 -2.23 -19.27
N ARG A 260 -18.09 -1.24 -18.70
CA ARG A 260 -19.42 -0.78 -19.14
C ARG A 260 -19.35 -0.01 -20.45
N ASN A 261 -18.36 0.88 -20.56
CA ASN A 261 -18.14 1.69 -21.76
C ASN A 261 -17.28 0.94 -22.78
N PRO A 262 -17.47 1.19 -24.08
CA PRO A 262 -16.74 0.49 -25.12
C PRO A 262 -15.23 0.78 -25.05
N THR A 263 -14.46 -0.26 -25.38
CA THR A 263 -13.02 -0.16 -25.62
C THR A 263 -12.81 -0.28 -27.11
N THR A 264 -12.12 0.67 -27.73
CA THR A 264 -11.85 0.66 -29.17
C THR A 264 -10.39 0.30 -29.43
N VAL A 265 -10.14 -0.42 -30.51
CA VAL A 265 -8.79 -0.72 -31.00
C VAL A 265 -8.71 -0.30 -32.45
N ALA A 266 -7.77 0.60 -32.76
CA ALA A 266 -7.64 1.22 -34.09
C ALA A 266 -8.97 1.80 -34.63
N GLY A 267 -9.81 2.33 -33.75
CA GLY A 267 -11.10 2.92 -34.11
C GLY A 267 -12.27 1.93 -34.27
N ARG A 268 -12.05 0.64 -34.03
CA ARG A 268 -13.11 -0.38 -34.02
C ARG A 268 -13.49 -0.75 -32.59
N ASP A 269 -14.78 -0.76 -32.29
CA ASP A 269 -15.30 -1.22 -30.99
C ASP A 269 -15.01 -2.70 -30.78
N LEU A 270 -14.50 -3.03 -29.59
CA LEU A 270 -14.31 -4.41 -29.19
C LEU A 270 -15.58 -4.99 -28.57
N PRO A 271 -15.95 -6.23 -28.95
CA PRO A 271 -16.99 -6.98 -28.26
C PRO A 271 -16.62 -7.20 -26.78
N ARG A 272 -17.62 -7.10 -25.90
CA ARG A 272 -17.42 -7.28 -24.46
C ARG A 272 -17.20 -8.77 -24.16
N GLU A 273 -16.23 -9.04 -23.28
CA GLU A 273 -15.81 -10.37 -22.83
C GLU A 273 -15.22 -11.29 -23.91
N GLU A 274 -15.07 -10.79 -25.14
CA GLU A 274 -14.41 -11.52 -26.22
C GLU A 274 -12.94 -11.15 -26.30
N ARG A 275 -12.11 -12.15 -26.59
CA ARG A 275 -10.67 -11.99 -26.68
C ARG A 275 -10.30 -11.49 -28.07
N THR A 276 -9.76 -10.28 -28.16
CA THR A 276 -9.33 -9.68 -29.44
C THR A 276 -7.82 -9.53 -29.47
N GLU A 277 -7.20 -9.93 -30.58
CA GLU A 277 -5.76 -9.74 -30.79
C GLU A 277 -5.44 -8.26 -31.01
N VAL A 278 -4.40 -7.77 -30.35
CA VAL A 278 -3.92 -6.39 -30.49
C VAL A 278 -2.44 -6.39 -30.87
N MET A 279 -2.08 -5.49 -31.78
CA MET A 279 -0.70 -5.35 -32.25
C MET A 279 0.05 -4.31 -31.40
N PRO A 280 1.39 -4.41 -31.30
CA PRO A 280 2.20 -3.34 -30.73
C PRO A 280 1.98 -2.01 -31.45
N ASP A 281 2.11 -0.89 -30.72
CA ASP A 281 1.81 0.49 -31.14
C ASP A 281 0.37 0.75 -31.66
N GLN A 282 -0.49 -0.27 -31.70
CA GLN A 282 -1.89 -0.08 -32.04
C GLN A 282 -2.59 0.76 -30.96
N LYS A 283 -3.34 1.76 -31.39
CA LYS A 283 -4.07 2.65 -30.48
C LYS A 283 -5.25 1.90 -29.86
N ILE A 284 -5.19 1.68 -28.56
CA ILE A 284 -6.28 1.16 -27.74
C ILE A 284 -6.91 2.35 -27.04
N ALA A 285 -8.12 2.75 -27.44
CA ALA A 285 -8.83 3.88 -26.85
C ALA A 285 -9.86 3.42 -25.82
N ILE A 286 -9.81 4.03 -24.65
CA ILE A 286 -10.67 3.78 -23.50
C ILE A 286 -11.15 5.14 -22.98
N CYS A 287 -12.40 5.50 -23.25
CA CYS A 287 -12.93 6.83 -22.92
C CYS A 287 -11.98 7.94 -23.44
N ASN A 288 -11.47 8.82 -22.57
CA ASN A 288 -10.50 9.87 -22.93
C ASN A 288 -9.02 9.44 -22.91
N PHE A 289 -8.75 8.14 -22.71
CA PHE A 289 -7.40 7.59 -22.70
C PHE A 289 -7.05 6.87 -24.00
N ILE A 290 -5.79 6.96 -24.39
CA ILE A 290 -5.18 6.16 -25.45
C ILE A 290 -4.00 5.40 -24.86
N ILE A 291 -4.01 4.09 -25.04
CA ILE A 291 -2.98 3.17 -24.56
C ILE A 291 -2.24 2.60 -25.77
N ARG A 292 -0.92 2.47 -25.66
CA ARG A 292 -0.09 1.80 -26.67
C ARG A 292 0.92 0.87 -26.04
N ILE A 293 1.09 -0.29 -26.66
CA ILE A 293 2.03 -1.32 -26.23
C ILE A 293 3.36 -1.08 -26.97
N GLN A 294 4.43 -0.84 -26.23
CA GLN A 294 5.79 -0.74 -26.75
C GLN A 294 6.51 -2.06 -26.45
N PRO A 295 6.79 -2.88 -27.47
CA PRO A 295 7.52 -4.12 -27.29
C PRO A 295 8.98 -3.79 -26.97
N ARG A 296 9.64 -4.71 -26.25
CA ARG A 296 11.06 -4.60 -25.94
C ARG A 296 11.92 -5.29 -27.00
#